data_AF-A0A1F3SSN3-F1
#
_entry.id   AF-A0A1F3SSN3-F1
#
_cell.length_a   1.000
_cell.length_b   1.000
_cell.length_c   1.000
_cell.angle_alpha   90.00
_cell.angle_beta   90.00
_cell.angle_gamma   90.00
#
_symmetry.space_group_name_H-M   'P 1'
#
loop_
_entity.id
_entity.type
_entity.pdbx_description
1 polymer ?
#
loop_
_entity_poly.entity_id
_entity_poly.type
_entity_poly.pdbx_seq_one_letter_code
_entity_poly.pdbx_strand_id
1 'polypeptide(L)'
;MKYYKSGEQVSYGLYISAKAMDMCFIGAEDETLEGVPGATYIRLPVLLMLLLSPAFGGVFVMTFPVIVLAMVGIVFLQSVAHLIKNMFHRHADLVVMRWEPTIAYFNKKNREAEDSKKENPEKK
;
A
#
# COMPACT_ATOMS: atom_id res chain seq x y z
N MET A 1 21.16 -29.36 20.80
CA MET A 1 21.47 -28.44 19.67
C MET A 1 22.90 -27.96 19.85
N LYS A 2 23.74 -28.10 18.81
CA LYS A 2 25.09 -27.56 18.80
C LYS A 2 25.04 -26.16 18.20
N TYR A 3 25.71 -25.21 18.85
CA TYR A 3 25.84 -23.83 18.40
C TYR A 3 27.20 -23.66 17.74
N TYR A 4 27.24 -22.90 16.64
CA TYR A 4 28.44 -22.63 15.85
C TYR A 4 28.70 -21.12 15.84
N LYS A 5 29.96 -20.71 15.93
CA LYS A 5 30.31 -19.29 15.85
C LYS A 5 30.69 -18.92 14.41
N SER A 6 30.45 -17.66 14.05
CA SER A 6 31.00 -17.09 12.82
C SER A 6 32.52 -17.24 12.78
N GLY A 7 33.07 -17.65 11.64
CA GLY A 7 34.50 -17.90 11.45
C GLY A 7 35.00 -19.28 11.90
N GLU A 8 34.12 -20.17 12.38
CA GLU A 8 34.45 -21.56 12.69
C GLU A 8 34.39 -22.43 11.42
N GLN A 9 35.26 -23.44 11.30
CA GLN A 9 35.14 -24.45 10.25
C GLN A 9 33.96 -25.37 10.57
N VAL A 10 33.06 -25.51 9.61
CA VAL A 10 31.82 -26.26 9.79
C VAL A 10 31.58 -27.23 8.64
N SER A 11 30.86 -28.30 8.95
CA SER A 11 30.45 -29.30 7.96
C SER A 11 29.31 -28.76 7.07
N TYR A 12 29.20 -29.33 5.87
CA TYR A 12 28.15 -29.06 4.89
C TYR A 12 26.75 -28.90 5.50
N GLY A 13 26.04 -27.85 5.09
CA GLY A 13 24.64 -27.66 5.44
C GLY A 13 24.22 -26.19 5.57
N LEU A 14 22.98 -26.01 5.99
CA LEU A 14 22.39 -24.70 6.18
C LEU A 14 22.47 -24.29 7.65
N TYR A 15 22.93 -23.07 7.89
CA TYR A 15 23.12 -22.49 9.22
C TYR A 15 22.27 -21.23 9.34
N ILE A 16 21.48 -21.13 10.40
CA ILE A 16 20.61 -19.98 10.65
C ILE A 16 20.95 -19.31 11.98
N SER A 17 20.92 -17.98 12.00
CA SER A 17 20.98 -17.18 13.22
C SER A 17 19.72 -16.34 13.35
N ALA A 18 18.86 -16.68 14.31
CA ALA A 18 17.65 -15.89 14.59
C ALA A 18 18.00 -14.50 15.16
N LYS A 19 19.11 -14.38 15.88
CA LYS A 19 19.54 -13.11 16.49
C LYS A 19 20.12 -12.13 15.48
N ALA A 20 20.89 -12.63 14.52
CA ALA A 20 21.45 -11.81 13.43
C ALA A 20 20.51 -11.70 12.22
N MET A 21 19.38 -12.44 12.20
CA MET A 21 18.52 -12.63 11.04
C MET A 21 19.30 -12.98 9.77
N ASP A 22 20.21 -13.93 9.91
CA ASP A 22 21.12 -14.32 8.84
C ASP A 22 21.05 -15.83 8.55
N MET A 23 21.26 -16.20 7.30
CA MET A 23 21.28 -17.57 6.81
C MET A 23 22.46 -17.79 5.89
N CYS A 24 23.32 -18.74 6.27
CA CYS A 24 24.50 -19.12 5.49
C CYS A 24 24.33 -20.56 4.99
N PHE A 25 24.67 -20.79 3.72
CA PHE A 25 24.74 -22.11 3.14
C PHE A 25 26.20 -22.47 2.91
N ILE A 26 26.64 -23.58 3.50
CA ILE A 26 28.00 -24.11 3.38
C ILE A 26 27.98 -25.24 2.37
N GLY A 27 28.74 -25.08 1.28
CA GLY A 27 28.72 -25.97 0.12
C GLY A 27 29.78 -27.07 0.16
N ALA A 28 30.85 -26.88 0.92
CA ALA A 28 31.94 -27.86 1.07
C ALA A 28 32.07 -28.36 2.52
N GLU A 29 32.75 -29.51 2.69
CA GLU A 29 33.21 -29.94 4.02
C GLU A 29 34.37 -29.04 4.46
N ASP A 30 34.38 -28.69 5.76
CA ASP A 30 35.38 -27.84 6.41
C ASP A 30 35.50 -26.41 5.86
N GLU A 31 34.43 -25.92 5.23
CA GLU A 31 34.33 -24.52 4.83
C GLU A 31 34.14 -23.63 6.06
N THR A 32 34.68 -22.41 5.99
CA THR A 32 34.55 -21.45 7.08
C THR A 32 33.15 -20.85 7.07
N LEU A 33 32.50 -20.77 8.25
CA LEU A 33 31.21 -20.10 8.37
C LEU A 33 31.37 -18.58 8.20
N GLU A 34 31.31 -18.12 6.95
CA GLU A 34 31.29 -16.71 6.56
C GLU A 34 29.93 -16.07 6.90
N GLY A 35 29.72 -15.81 8.18
CA GLY A 35 28.54 -15.15 8.72
C GLY A 35 28.85 -13.78 9.31
N VAL A 36 27.84 -13.21 9.97
CA VAL A 36 27.97 -11.96 10.74
C VAL A 36 28.94 -12.17 11.91
N PRO A 37 29.98 -11.31 12.06
CA PRO A 37 30.96 -11.43 13.14
C PRO A 37 30.29 -11.44 14.53
N GLY A 38 30.65 -12.41 15.36
CA GLY A 38 30.09 -12.57 16.71
C GLY A 38 28.66 -13.15 16.76
N ALA A 39 28.05 -13.45 15.61
CA ALA A 39 26.77 -14.16 15.58
C ALA A 39 26.95 -15.65 15.91
N THR A 40 25.88 -16.23 16.43
CA THR A 40 25.78 -17.66 16.75
C THR A 40 24.76 -18.30 15.83
N TYR A 41 25.15 -19.42 15.23
CA TYR A 41 24.36 -20.15 14.25
C TYR A 41 23.97 -21.52 14.77
N ILE A 42 22.84 -22.01 14.29
CA ILE A 42 22.39 -23.39 14.49
C ILE A 42 22.32 -24.09 13.14
N ARG A 43 22.81 -25.33 13.07
CA ARG A 43 22.71 -26.16 11.87
C ARG A 43 21.27 -26.62 11.70
N LEU A 44 20.67 -26.37 10.54
CA LEU A 44 19.38 -26.88 10.17
C LEU A 44 19.53 -28.31 9.62
N PRO A 45 18.92 -29.32 10.26
CA PRO A 45 18.89 -30.66 9.70
C PRO A 45 18.07 -30.70 8.42
N VAL A 46 18.51 -31.46 7.41
CA VAL A 46 17.77 -31.63 6.15
C VAL A 46 16.37 -32.19 6.39
N LEU A 47 16.21 -33.08 7.37
CA LEU A 47 14.90 -33.61 7.76
C LEU A 47 13.94 -32.52 8.25
N LEU A 48 14.47 -31.50 8.94
CA LEU A 48 13.68 -30.35 9.38
C LEU A 48 13.21 -29.55 8.15
N MET A 49 14.09 -29.30 7.17
CA MET A 49 13.68 -28.64 5.92
C MET A 49 12.60 -29.42 5.17
N LEU A 50 12.73 -30.75 5.13
CA LEU A 50 11.74 -31.62 4.50
C LEU A 50 10.37 -31.53 5.21
N LEU A 51 10.35 -31.39 6.54
CA LEU A 51 9.11 -31.19 7.31
C LEU A 51 8.55 -29.78 7.17
N LEU A 52 9.39 -28.75 7.07
CA LEU A 52 8.94 -27.38 6.85
C LEU A 52 8.36 -27.18 5.44
N SER A 53 8.79 -27.96 4.44
CA SER A 53 8.30 -27.82 3.06
C SER A 53 6.77 -28.02 2.95
N PRO A 54 6.16 -29.11 3.46
CA PRO A 54 4.71 -29.24 3.52
C PRO A 54 4.02 -28.18 4.39
N ALA A 55 4.66 -27.71 5.46
CA ALA A 55 4.09 -26.68 6.31
C ALA A 55 3.95 -25.35 5.54
N PHE A 56 5.01 -24.91 4.87
CA PHE A 56 4.98 -23.71 4.03
C PHE A 56 4.04 -23.88 2.83
N GLY A 57 4.08 -25.04 2.17
CA GLY A 57 3.16 -25.36 1.08
C GLY A 57 1.70 -25.35 1.52
N GLY A 58 1.41 -25.91 2.70
CA GLY A 58 0.07 -25.93 3.30
C GLY A 58 -0.42 -24.53 3.65
N VAL A 59 0.41 -23.71 4.31
CA VAL A 59 0.09 -22.31 4.59
C VAL A 59 -0.18 -21.55 3.29
N PHE A 60 0.63 -21.76 2.26
CA PHE A 60 0.42 -21.16 0.95
C PHE A 60 -0.94 -21.58 0.37
N VAL A 61 -1.22 -22.88 0.26
CA VAL A 61 -2.47 -23.39 -0.32
C VAL A 61 -3.71 -22.94 0.47
N MET A 62 -3.63 -22.84 1.81
CA MET A 62 -4.75 -22.38 2.63
C MET A 62 -4.97 -20.86 2.53
N THR A 63 -3.89 -20.08 2.46
CA THR A 63 -3.98 -18.61 2.46
C THR A 63 -4.23 -18.05 1.07
N PHE A 64 -3.75 -18.74 0.02
CA PHE A 64 -3.90 -18.32 -1.37
C PHE A 64 -5.35 -18.01 -1.79
N PRO A 65 -6.35 -18.88 -1.58
CA PRO A 65 -7.73 -18.56 -1.94
C PRO A 65 -8.28 -17.35 -1.19
N VAL A 66 -7.87 -17.16 0.07
CA VAL A 66 -8.27 -15.98 0.87
C VAL A 66 -7.68 -14.71 0.26
N ILE A 67 -6.41 -14.73 -0.13
CA ILE A 67 -5.73 -13.61 -0.80
C ILE A 67 -6.43 -13.28 -2.12
N VAL A 68 -6.74 -14.29 -2.94
CA VAL A 68 -7.43 -14.10 -4.22
C VAL A 68 -8.80 -13.44 -4.01
N LEU A 69 -9.61 -13.95 -3.08
CA LEU A 69 -10.91 -13.36 -2.77
C LEU A 69 -10.79 -11.93 -2.22
N ALA A 70 -9.81 -11.66 -1.37
CA ALA A 70 -9.56 -10.32 -0.85
C ALA A 70 -9.16 -9.34 -1.96
N MET A 71 -8.27 -9.74 -2.88
CA MET A 71 -7.87 -8.90 -4.01
C MET A 71 -9.06 -8.59 -4.92
N VAL A 72 -9.84 -9.61 -5.30
CA VAL A 72 -11.03 -9.43 -6.13
C VAL A 72 -12.05 -8.54 -5.41
N GLY A 73 -12.28 -8.77 -4.12
CA GLY A 73 -13.18 -7.95 -3.30
C GLY A 73 -12.78 -6.48 -3.26
N ILE A 74 -11.50 -6.18 -3.04
CA ILE A 74 -10.99 -4.80 -3.00
C ILE A 74 -11.20 -4.11 -4.36
N VAL A 75 -10.85 -4.77 -5.47
CA VAL A 75 -11.03 -4.21 -6.83
C VAL A 75 -12.51 -4.01 -7.14
N PHE A 76 -13.36 -4.94 -6.73
CA PHE A 76 -14.82 -4.83 -6.90
C PHE A 76 -15.36 -3.63 -6.11
N LEU A 77 -14.99 -3.48 -4.83
CA LEU A 77 -15.40 -2.35 -4.00
C LEU A 77 -14.95 -1.01 -4.59
N GLN A 78 -13.71 -0.92 -5.06
CA GLN A 78 -13.19 0.30 -5.70
C GLN A 78 -13.97 0.64 -6.97
N SER A 79 -14.27 -0.39 -7.78
CA SER A 79 -15.05 -0.24 -9.02
C SER A 79 -16.47 0.26 -8.73
N VAL A 80 -17.16 -0.34 -7.75
CA VAL A 80 -18.48 0.11 -7.29
C VAL A 80 -18.43 1.54 -6.75
N ALA A 81 -17.44 1.86 -5.92
CA ALA A 81 -17.27 3.21 -5.38
C ALA A 81 -17.04 4.26 -6.48
N HIS A 82 -16.27 3.93 -7.52
CA HIS A 82 -16.06 4.79 -8.67
C HIS A 82 -17.34 5.02 -9.47
N LEU A 83 -18.14 3.97 -9.69
CA LEU A 83 -19.43 4.08 -10.38
C LEU A 83 -20.41 4.98 -9.61
N ILE A 84 -20.47 4.83 -8.28
CA ILE A 84 -21.32 5.67 -7.42
C ILE A 84 -20.86 7.13 -7.46
N LYS A 85 -19.56 7.39 -7.30
CA LYS A 85 -19.00 8.76 -7.39
C LYS A 85 -19.31 9.42 -8.74
N ASN A 86 -19.15 8.67 -9.83
CA ASN A 86 -19.41 9.18 -11.18
C ASN A 86 -20.91 9.44 -11.44
N MET A 87 -21.80 8.69 -10.80
CA MET A 87 -23.25 8.90 -10.89
C MET A 87 -23.70 10.14 -10.09
N PHE A 88 -23.14 10.35 -8.89
CA PHE A 88 -23.44 11.53 -8.07
C PHE A 88 -23.01 12.85 -8.74
N HIS A 89 -21.90 12.86 -9.49
CA HIS A 89 -21.50 14.05 -10.26
C HIS A 89 -22.44 14.38 -11.45
N ARG A 90 -23.25 13.44 -11.96
CA ARG A 90 -24.21 13.71 -13.03
C ARG A 90 -25.56 14.27 -12.57
N HIS A 91 -25.89 14.15 -11.27
CA HIS A 91 -27.13 14.69 -10.71
C HIS A 91 -26.90 15.89 -9.77
N ALA A 92 -25.65 16.21 -9.42
CA ALA A 92 -25.34 17.40 -8.63
C ALA A 92 -25.75 18.70 -9.33
N ASP A 93 -25.69 18.75 -10.68
CA ASP A 93 -26.09 19.95 -11.45
C ASP A 93 -27.59 20.26 -11.40
N LEU A 94 -28.45 19.30 -11.02
CA LEU A 94 -29.90 19.51 -10.96
C LEU A 94 -30.39 19.95 -9.57
N VAL A 95 -29.56 19.80 -8.53
CA VAL A 95 -29.93 20.13 -7.13
C VAL A 95 -29.33 21.45 -6.67
N VAL A 96 -28.38 22.03 -7.42
CA VAL A 96 -28.00 23.44 -7.21
C VAL A 96 -29.10 24.32 -7.81
N MET A 97 -30.18 24.49 -7.04
CA MET A 97 -31.11 25.60 -7.23
C MET A 97 -30.27 26.87 -7.08
N ARG A 98 -29.90 27.52 -8.20
CA ARG A 98 -29.06 28.73 -8.27
C ARG A 98 -29.77 29.96 -7.68
N TRP A 99 -30.20 29.86 -6.42
CA TRP A 99 -30.61 30.97 -5.61
C TRP A 99 -29.35 31.73 -5.22
N GLU A 100 -29.02 32.78 -5.98
CA GLU A 100 -27.94 33.74 -5.68
C GLU A 100 -28.53 35.01 -5.06
N PRO A 101 -28.93 35.00 -3.76
CA PRO A 101 -29.54 36.16 -3.13
C PRO A 101 -28.58 37.35 -3.08
N THR A 102 -27.27 37.10 -3.04
CA THR A 102 -26.22 38.12 -3.00
C THR A 102 -26.12 38.93 -4.30
N ILE A 103 -26.35 38.33 -5.48
CA ILE A 103 -26.35 39.06 -6.76
C ILE A 103 -27.60 39.95 -6.89
N ALA A 104 -28.74 39.49 -6.37
CA ALA A 104 -29.99 40.26 -6.42
C ALA A 104 -29.91 41.59 -5.65
N TYR A 105 -29.17 41.66 -4.54
CA TYR A 105 -29.06 42.88 -3.72
C TYR A 105 -27.87 43.79 -4.10
N PHE A 106 -26.73 43.23 -4.51
CA PHE A 106 -25.54 44.05 -4.79
C PHE A 106 -25.54 44.71 -6.18
N ASN A 107 -26.33 44.21 -7.13
CA ASN A 107 -26.34 44.77 -8.49
C ASN A 107 -27.20 46.06 -8.63
N LYS A 108 -27.85 46.52 -7.56
CA LYS A 108 -28.60 47.79 -7.55
C LYS A 108 -27.67 48.99 -7.78
N LYS A 109 -26.46 48.96 -7.22
CA LYS A 109 -25.47 50.05 -7.33
C LYS A 109 -24.91 50.22 -8.75
N ASN A 110 -24.77 49.12 -9.49
CA ASN A 110 -24.33 49.18 -10.90
C ASN A 110 -25.46 49.66 -11.83
N ARG A 111 -26.71 49.28 -11.53
CA ARG A 111 -27.89 49.77 -12.26
C ARG A 111 -28.11 51.28 -12.07
N GLU A 112 -27.94 51.79 -10.84
CA GLU A 112 -28.01 53.23 -10.55
C GLU A 112 -26.88 54.01 -11.25
N ALA A 113 -25.69 53.43 -11.38
CA ALA A 113 -24.57 54.04 -12.10
C ALA A 113 -24.76 54.03 -13.64
N GLU A 114 -25.41 53.01 -14.20
CA GLU A 114 -25.74 52.96 -15.63
C GLU A 114 -26.90 53.90 -16.01
N ASP A 115 -27.92 54.04 -15.15
CA ASP A 115 -29.03 54.97 -15.39
C ASP A 115 -28.58 56.43 -15.25
N SER A 116 -27.73 56.74 -14.25
CA SER A 116 -27.16 58.09 -14.07
C SER A 116 -26.24 58.51 -15.23
N LYS A 117 -25.62 57.55 -15.92
CA LYS A 117 -24.72 57.81 -17.06
C LYS A 117 -25.47 57.94 -18.38
N LYS A 118 -26.68 57.36 -18.49
CA LYS A 118 -27.57 57.57 -19.65
C LYS A 118 -28.37 58.86 -19.56
N GLU A 119 -28.60 59.40 -18.36
CA GLU A 119 -29.36 60.63 -18.15
C GLU A 119 -28.54 61.92 -18.38
N ASN A 120 -27.20 61.88 -18.46
CA ASN A 120 -26.40 63.07 -18.73
C ASN A 120 -25.36 62.92 -19.86
N PRO A 121 -25.79 62.98 -21.14
CA PRO A 121 -24.90 63.14 -22.28
C PRO A 121 -24.66 64.62 -22.69
N GLU A 122 -25.11 65.61 -21.91
CA GLU A 122 -24.90 67.03 -22.25
C GLU A 122 -24.38 67.85 -21.07
N LYS A 123 -23.05 67.89 -20.93
CA LYS A 123 -22.35 69.15 -20.64
C LYS A 123 -20.91 69.08 -21.14
N LYS A 124 -20.72 69.74 -22.29
CA LYS A 124 -19.48 70.35 -22.76
C LYS A 124 -18.95 71.34 -21.72
#